data_AF-A0A2S2QQK2-F1
#
_entry.id   AF-A0A2S2QQK2-F1
#
_cell.length_a   1.000
_cell.length_b   1.000
_cell.length_c   1.000
_cell.angle_alpha   90.00
_cell.angle_beta   90.00
_cell.angle_gamma   90.00
#
_symmetry.space_group_name_H-M   'P 1'
#
loop_
_entity.id
_entity.type
_entity.pdbx_description
1 polymer ?
#
loop_
_entity_poly.entity_id
_entity_poly.type
_entity_poly.pdbx_seq_one_letter_code
_entity_poly.pdbx_strand_id
1 'polypeptide(L)'
;MPNSIIELEHLNAYSLMNLGKRDAAAAIAQQLLQDNCNTDEAEVALIRCKKLDDLLDVLLNPNQIGDLDNILDWIYWLMAGGKTFDEFSSAVKRYDYRRTCGFVWTNNYFAYRCRTCSMTVCMALCGDCFRRADHTGHDFNMFRSETGGVCDCGDTSVMKSDGICYEHRSTNNSNGSFNSDKQSPADLLRIADKIMPRLMLRLLQYLRNIRISSTY
;
A
#
# COMPACT_ATOMS: atom_id res chain seq x y z
N MET A 1 -33.22 15.40 -19.75
CA MET A 1 -33.83 14.18 -19.20
C MET A 1 -32.70 13.16 -19.08
N PRO A 2 -32.20 12.81 -17.89
CA PRO A 2 -31.16 11.81 -17.75
C PRO A 2 -31.73 10.42 -18.11
N ASN A 3 -30.89 9.56 -18.69
CA ASN A 3 -31.26 8.23 -19.17
C ASN A 3 -31.54 7.31 -17.97
N SER A 4 -32.82 7.02 -17.73
CA SER A 4 -33.33 6.27 -16.57
C SER A 4 -32.82 4.83 -16.42
N ILE A 5 -32.16 4.26 -17.42
CA ILE A 5 -31.67 2.87 -17.39
C ILE A 5 -30.28 2.79 -16.73
N ILE A 6 -29.40 3.76 -16.96
CA ILE A 6 -28.02 3.77 -16.40
C ILE A 6 -28.04 4.07 -14.89
N GLU A 7 -28.99 4.90 -14.42
CA GLU A 7 -29.18 5.19 -13.00
C GLU A 7 -29.71 3.97 -12.21
N LEU A 8 -30.48 3.10 -12.87
CA LEU A 8 -30.98 1.86 -12.25
C LEU A 8 -29.89 0.79 -12.15
N GLU A 9 -28.97 0.69 -13.13
CA GLU A 9 -27.85 -0.27 -13.12
C GLU A 9 -26.80 0.06 -12.04
N HIS A 10 -26.63 1.33 -11.68
CA HIS A 10 -25.63 1.79 -10.69
C HIS A 10 -26.24 2.46 -9.45
N LEU A 11 -27.51 2.17 -9.12
CA LEU A 11 -28.21 2.79 -7.98
C LEU A 11 -27.44 2.64 -6.65
N ASN A 12 -26.75 1.51 -6.47
CA ASN A 12 -25.88 1.26 -5.33
C ASN A 12 -24.67 2.22 -5.29
N ALA A 13 -24.03 2.47 -6.43
CA ALA A 13 -22.90 3.37 -6.51
C ALA A 13 -23.32 4.81 -6.20
N TYR A 14 -24.40 5.29 -6.80
CA TYR A 14 -24.88 6.66 -6.56
C TYR A 14 -25.38 6.88 -5.14
N SER A 15 -26.06 5.88 -4.55
CA SER A 15 -26.45 5.97 -3.13
C SER A 15 -25.25 6.05 -2.20
N LEU A 16 -24.18 5.29 -2.47
CA LEU A 16 -22.90 5.40 -1.75
C LEU A 16 -22.24 6.76 -1.97
N MET A 17 -22.19 7.26 -3.20
CA MET A 17 -21.59 8.57 -3.51
C MET A 17 -22.29 9.71 -2.75
N ASN A 18 -23.60 9.62 -2.55
CA ASN A 18 -24.39 10.60 -1.78
C ASN A 18 -24.08 10.60 -0.27
N LEU A 19 -23.54 9.51 0.28
CA LEU A 19 -23.05 9.49 1.67
C LEU A 19 -21.76 10.30 1.85
N GLY A 20 -21.06 10.58 0.75
CA GLY A 20 -19.72 11.17 0.77
C GLY A 20 -18.62 10.12 0.97
N LYS A 21 -17.39 10.50 0.60
CA LYS A 21 -16.23 9.60 0.49
C LYS A 21 -15.95 8.81 1.77
N ARG A 22 -15.92 9.52 2.90
CA ARG A 22 -15.62 8.96 4.21
C ARG A 22 -16.64 7.92 4.65
N ASP A 23 -17.92 8.29 4.63
CA ASP A 23 -18.99 7.44 5.16
C ASP A 23 -19.29 6.27 4.23
N ALA A 24 -19.19 6.47 2.92
CA ALA A 24 -19.24 5.38 1.94
C ALA A 24 -18.14 4.35 2.17
N ALA A 25 -16.90 4.79 2.37
CA ALA A 25 -15.78 3.91 2.65
C ALA A 25 -15.89 3.18 3.99
N ALA A 26 -16.37 3.87 5.03
CA ALA A 26 -16.63 3.26 6.33
C ALA A 26 -17.72 2.18 6.24
N ALA A 27 -18.80 2.43 5.49
CA ALA A 27 -19.88 1.48 5.27
C ALA A 27 -19.39 0.22 4.52
N ILE A 28 -18.54 0.39 3.50
CA ILE A 28 -17.92 -0.73 2.77
C ILE A 28 -16.98 -1.52 3.70
N ALA A 29 -16.12 -0.85 4.46
CA ALA A 29 -15.18 -1.52 5.37
C ALA A 29 -15.89 -2.31 6.47
N GLN A 30 -16.97 -1.76 7.05
CA GLN A 30 -17.80 -2.49 8.03
C GLN A 30 -18.41 -3.76 7.44
N GLN A 31 -18.88 -3.72 6.20
CA GLN A 31 -19.41 -4.90 5.50
C GLN A 31 -18.32 -5.97 5.32
N LEU A 32 -17.13 -5.57 4.86
CA LEU A 32 -15.99 -6.49 4.66
C LEU A 32 -15.51 -7.16 5.96
N LEU A 33 -15.57 -6.43 7.09
CA LEU A 33 -15.23 -6.97 8.42
C LEU A 33 -16.27 -7.99 8.92
N GLN A 34 -17.56 -7.75 8.67
CA GLN A 34 -18.63 -8.67 9.04
C GLN A 34 -18.53 -10.01 8.27
N ASP A 35 -17.99 -10.00 7.06
CA ASP A 35 -17.78 -11.20 6.24
C ASP A 35 -16.73 -12.16 6.83
N ASN A 36 -15.83 -11.70 7.71
CA ASN A 36 -14.85 -12.57 8.39
C ASN A 36 -15.43 -13.36 9.57
N CYS A 37 -16.67 -13.07 10.01
CA CYS A 37 -17.31 -13.73 11.16
C CYS A 37 -18.31 -14.83 10.76
N ASN A 38 -18.80 -14.85 9.51
CA ASN A 38 -19.80 -15.81 9.03
C ASN A 38 -19.29 -16.56 7.79
N THR A 39 -18.55 -17.64 7.99
CA THR A 39 -18.44 -18.69 6.99
C THR A 39 -19.75 -19.47 7.01
N ASP A 40 -20.61 -19.30 5.99
CA ASP A 40 -21.42 -20.38 5.37
C ASP A 40 -22.57 -19.91 4.44
N GLU A 41 -22.71 -18.62 4.10
CA GLU A 41 -23.73 -18.17 3.11
C GLU A 41 -23.12 -17.44 1.90
N ALA A 42 -22.88 -18.18 0.81
CA ALA A 42 -22.26 -17.71 -0.43
C ALA A 42 -23.04 -16.59 -1.14
N GLU A 43 -24.37 -16.56 -1.02
CA GLU A 43 -25.23 -15.57 -1.68
C GLU A 43 -25.07 -14.16 -1.08
N VAL A 44 -24.86 -14.09 0.24
CA VAL A 44 -24.66 -12.84 0.97
C VAL A 44 -23.26 -12.26 0.72
N ALA A 45 -22.22 -13.11 0.61
CA ALA A 45 -20.88 -12.69 0.20
C ALA A 45 -20.84 -12.17 -1.25
N LEU A 46 -21.65 -12.75 -2.14
CA LEU A 46 -21.80 -12.34 -3.54
C LEU A 46 -22.47 -10.96 -3.68
N ILE A 47 -23.50 -10.68 -2.87
CA ILE A 47 -24.21 -9.38 -2.87
C ILE A 47 -23.35 -8.26 -2.26
N ARG A 48 -22.49 -8.55 -1.28
CA ARG A 48 -21.68 -7.54 -0.56
C ARG A 48 -20.46 -7.04 -1.34
N CYS A 49 -19.84 -7.91 -2.16
CA CYS A 49 -18.83 -7.48 -3.14
C CYS A 49 -19.42 -6.54 -4.20
N LYS A 50 -20.72 -6.65 -4.49
CA LYS A 50 -21.39 -5.89 -5.55
C LYS A 50 -21.40 -4.38 -5.29
N LYS A 51 -21.58 -3.91 -4.06
CA LYS A 51 -21.60 -2.46 -3.76
C LYS A 51 -20.24 -1.79 -4.02
N LEU A 52 -19.16 -2.45 -3.61
CA LEU A 52 -17.80 -1.99 -3.90
C LEU A 52 -17.53 -2.08 -5.41
N ASP A 53 -17.89 -3.20 -6.04
CA ASP A 53 -17.71 -3.39 -7.47
C ASP A 53 -18.48 -2.33 -8.30
N ASP A 54 -19.76 -2.07 -7.99
CA ASP A 54 -20.59 -1.04 -8.63
C ASP A 54 -19.97 0.36 -8.48
N LEU A 55 -19.47 0.70 -7.29
CA LEU A 55 -18.81 1.99 -7.05
C LEU A 55 -17.49 2.10 -7.83
N LEU A 56 -16.68 1.05 -7.83
CA LEU A 56 -15.42 1.03 -8.56
C LEU A 56 -15.63 1.05 -10.08
N ASP A 57 -16.68 0.42 -10.59
CA ASP A 57 -17.00 0.43 -12.02
C ASP A 57 -17.40 1.83 -12.50
N VAL A 58 -18.03 2.64 -11.64
CA VAL A 58 -18.28 4.07 -11.90
C VAL A 58 -16.98 4.88 -11.78
N LEU A 59 -16.26 4.76 -10.65
CA LEU A 59 -15.07 5.59 -10.38
C LEU A 59 -13.90 5.32 -11.34
N LEU A 60 -13.66 4.04 -11.65
CA LEU A 60 -12.54 3.56 -12.46
C LEU A 60 -13.00 3.16 -13.87
N ASN A 61 -14.16 3.64 -14.34
CA ASN A 61 -14.64 3.39 -15.69
C ASN A 61 -13.56 3.80 -16.71
N PRO A 62 -13.05 2.87 -17.51
CA PRO A 62 -11.88 3.15 -18.33
C PRO A 62 -12.25 3.91 -19.61
N ASN A 63 -13.54 3.93 -19.98
CA ASN A 63 -14.07 4.71 -21.10
C ASN A 63 -14.37 6.18 -20.74
N GLN A 64 -14.27 6.56 -19.46
CA GLN A 64 -14.57 7.92 -19.01
C GLN A 64 -13.29 8.66 -18.59
N ILE A 65 -13.16 9.90 -19.07
CA ILE A 65 -12.13 10.84 -18.62
C ILE A 65 -12.67 11.56 -17.39
N GLY A 66 -12.54 10.92 -16.23
CA GLY A 66 -12.88 11.54 -14.94
C GLY A 66 -11.75 12.39 -14.39
N ASP A 67 -12.09 13.28 -13.45
CA ASP A 67 -11.13 14.02 -12.62
C ASP A 67 -10.27 13.04 -11.81
N LEU A 68 -8.99 12.94 -12.18
CA LEU A 68 -8.05 11.99 -11.58
C LEU A 68 -7.81 12.28 -10.10
N ASP A 69 -7.74 13.55 -9.71
CA ASP A 69 -7.47 13.93 -8.31
C ASP A 69 -8.65 13.51 -7.43
N ASN A 70 -9.87 13.75 -7.90
CA ASN A 70 -11.07 13.30 -7.19
C ASN A 70 -11.16 11.77 -7.10
N ILE A 71 -10.78 11.04 -8.16
CA ILE A 71 -10.76 9.57 -8.17
C ILE A 71 -9.70 9.03 -7.20
N LEU A 72 -8.50 9.62 -7.18
CA LEU A 72 -7.44 9.22 -6.25
C LEU A 72 -7.87 9.47 -4.80
N ASP A 73 -8.54 10.59 -4.52
CA ASP A 73 -9.10 10.87 -3.20
C ASP A 73 -10.15 9.82 -2.79
N TRP A 74 -11.07 9.44 -3.69
CA TRP A 74 -11.99 8.31 -3.47
C TRP A 74 -11.26 7.00 -3.14
N ILE A 75 -10.21 6.68 -3.90
CA ILE A 75 -9.39 5.46 -3.69
C ILE A 75 -8.72 5.49 -2.32
N TYR A 76 -8.18 6.63 -1.89
CA TYR A 76 -7.57 6.76 -0.56
C TYR A 76 -8.57 6.52 0.57
N TRP A 77 -9.76 7.11 0.49
CA TRP A 77 -10.82 6.86 1.47
C TRP A 77 -11.23 5.39 1.51
N LEU A 78 -11.41 4.77 0.34
CA LEU A 78 -11.76 3.35 0.24
C LEU A 78 -10.69 2.46 0.87
N MET A 79 -9.42 2.62 0.49
CA MET A 79 -8.33 1.82 1.07
C MET A 79 -8.20 2.00 2.58
N ALA A 80 -8.44 3.22 3.08
CA ALA A 80 -8.38 3.52 4.51
C ALA A 80 -9.65 3.09 5.28
N GLY A 81 -10.68 2.60 4.60
CA GLY A 81 -11.95 2.19 5.20
C GLY A 81 -12.65 3.33 5.95
N GLY A 82 -12.61 4.55 5.42
CA GLY A 82 -13.21 5.73 6.04
C GLY A 82 -12.36 6.41 7.12
N LYS A 83 -11.12 5.95 7.32
CA LYS A 83 -10.11 6.62 8.14
C LYS A 83 -9.29 7.58 7.31
N THR A 84 -8.61 8.52 7.95
CA THR A 84 -7.59 9.34 7.28
C THR A 84 -6.38 8.49 6.89
N PHE A 85 -5.59 8.98 5.94
CA PHE A 85 -4.36 8.31 5.51
C PHE A 85 -3.39 8.07 6.67
N ASP A 86 -3.22 9.05 7.57
CA ASP A 86 -2.30 8.93 8.71
C ASP A 86 -2.76 7.88 9.72
N GLU A 87 -4.06 7.81 10.01
CA GLU A 87 -4.64 6.77 10.86
C GLU A 87 -4.49 5.38 10.24
N PHE A 88 -4.77 5.25 8.94
CA PHE A 88 -4.60 4.00 8.20
C PHE A 88 -3.13 3.58 8.16
N SER A 89 -2.23 4.47 7.76
CA SER A 89 -0.78 4.22 7.72
C SER A 89 -0.25 3.78 9.08
N SER A 90 -0.66 4.48 10.15
CA SER A 90 -0.27 4.14 11.52
C SER A 90 -0.85 2.80 11.99
N ALA A 91 -2.03 2.41 11.51
CA ALA A 91 -2.62 1.10 11.80
C ALA A 91 -1.89 -0.02 11.05
N VAL A 92 -1.63 0.16 9.75
CA VAL A 92 -0.97 -0.84 8.90
C VAL A 92 0.47 -1.10 9.34
N LYS A 93 1.20 -0.05 9.73
CA LYS A 93 2.57 -0.16 10.27
C LYS A 93 2.68 -1.07 11.50
N ARG A 94 1.59 -1.27 12.25
CA ARG A 94 1.59 -2.20 13.41
C ARG A 94 1.71 -3.67 13.00
N TYR A 95 1.43 -3.97 11.73
CA TYR A 95 1.60 -5.30 11.16
C TYR A 95 2.92 -5.44 10.39
N ASP A 96 3.76 -4.40 10.36
CA ASP A 96 5.07 -4.44 9.71
C ASP A 96 6.11 -5.02 10.67
N TYR A 97 6.16 -6.35 10.76
CA TYR A 97 7.17 -7.09 11.53
C TYR A 97 8.40 -7.46 10.69
N ARG A 98 8.66 -6.72 9.59
CA ARG A 98 9.78 -7.03 8.70
C ARG A 98 11.10 -6.94 9.45
N ARG A 99 11.91 -7.97 9.25
CA ARG A 99 13.29 -8.04 9.75
C ARG A 99 14.27 -7.26 8.87
N THR A 100 13.78 -6.69 7.78
CA THR A 100 14.56 -5.90 6.82
C THR A 100 13.86 -4.57 6.56
N CYS A 101 14.64 -3.51 6.33
CA CYS A 101 14.10 -2.18 6.06
C CYS A 101 13.42 -2.11 4.70
N GLY A 102 14.16 -2.42 3.62
CA GLY A 102 13.61 -2.39 2.27
C GLY A 102 13.15 -1.00 1.80
N PHE A 103 13.52 0.09 2.48
CA PHE A 103 13.20 1.45 2.04
C PHE A 103 13.83 1.69 0.67
N VAL A 104 12.99 1.91 -0.33
CA VAL A 104 13.40 2.18 -1.72
C VAL A 104 13.52 3.69 -1.92
N TRP A 105 14.60 4.11 -2.55
CA TRP A 105 14.79 5.50 -2.97
C TRP A 105 15.01 5.60 -4.48
N THR A 106 14.73 6.79 -5.01
CA THR A 106 14.99 7.17 -6.39
C THR A 106 16.30 7.98 -6.48
N ASN A 107 16.53 8.61 -7.63
CA ASN A 107 17.70 9.45 -7.83
C ASN A 107 17.83 10.58 -6.79
N ASN A 108 19.06 11.02 -6.56
CA ASN A 108 19.41 12.12 -5.67
C ASN A 108 19.14 11.90 -4.17
N TYR A 109 18.99 10.64 -3.73
CA TYR A 109 18.88 10.30 -2.32
C TYR A 109 20.26 10.18 -1.65
N PHE A 110 20.39 10.62 -0.40
CA PHE A 110 21.61 10.44 0.39
C PHE A 110 21.55 9.13 1.18
N ALA A 111 22.43 8.20 0.83
CA ALA A 111 22.58 6.90 1.48
C ALA A 111 23.95 6.77 2.15
N TYR A 112 24.07 5.77 3.01
CA TYR A 112 25.28 5.50 3.77
C TYR A 112 25.84 4.14 3.40
N ARG A 113 27.16 4.04 3.27
CA ARG A 113 27.86 2.76 3.14
C ARG A 113 28.87 2.65 4.26
N CYS A 114 28.63 1.72 5.18
CA CYS A 114 29.58 1.38 6.24
C CYS A 114 30.42 0.17 5.80
N ARG A 115 31.67 0.41 5.42
CA ARG A 115 32.62 -0.63 4.97
C ARG A 115 32.97 -1.60 6.10
N THR A 116 32.91 -1.16 7.36
CA THR A 116 33.11 -2.05 8.52
C THR A 116 31.98 -3.06 8.70
N CYS A 117 30.73 -2.61 8.58
CA CYS A 117 29.54 -3.47 8.73
C CYS A 117 29.23 -4.28 7.48
N SER A 118 29.68 -3.83 6.32
CA SER A 118 29.36 -4.50 5.06
C SER A 118 30.04 -5.84 4.90
N MET A 119 29.34 -6.78 4.25
CA MET A 119 29.93 -7.98 3.67
C MET A 119 30.10 -7.88 2.15
N THR A 120 29.46 -6.89 1.51
CA THR A 120 29.53 -6.66 0.06
C THR A 120 29.87 -5.20 -0.27
N VAL A 121 30.40 -4.91 -1.45
CA VAL A 121 30.66 -3.51 -1.84
C VAL A 121 29.39 -2.74 -2.22
N CYS A 122 28.29 -3.43 -2.47
CA CYS A 122 27.04 -2.84 -2.94
C CYS A 122 26.12 -2.37 -1.81
N MET A 123 26.39 -2.78 -0.56
CA MET A 123 25.52 -2.49 0.58
C MET A 123 25.32 -0.99 0.80
N ALA A 124 24.06 -0.60 1.04
CA ALA A 124 23.63 0.76 1.31
C ALA A 124 22.54 0.81 2.40
N LEU A 125 22.65 1.81 3.28
CA LEU A 125 21.71 2.09 4.36
C LEU A 125 21.00 3.42 4.09
N CYS A 126 19.70 3.47 4.37
CA CYS A 126 18.97 4.73 4.43
C CYS A 126 19.43 5.55 5.65
N GLY A 127 19.17 6.85 5.63
CA GLY A 127 19.61 7.75 6.72
C GLY A 127 18.98 7.42 8.08
N ASP A 128 17.81 6.80 8.10
CA ASP A 128 17.17 6.36 9.35
C ASP A 128 17.86 5.13 9.94
N CYS A 129 18.12 4.12 9.12
CA CYS A 129 18.77 2.90 9.59
C CYS A 129 20.20 3.16 10.05
N PHE A 130 20.95 3.98 9.30
CA PHE A 130 22.30 4.37 9.70
C PHE A 130 22.30 5.08 11.07
N ARG A 131 21.38 6.02 11.32
CA ARG A 131 21.31 6.74 12.61
C ARG A 131 20.84 5.88 13.79
N ARG A 132 20.03 4.86 13.52
CA ARG A 132 19.48 3.95 14.54
C ARG A 132 20.38 2.73 14.81
N ALA A 133 21.52 2.61 14.13
CA ALA A 133 22.54 1.62 14.41
C ALA A 133 23.76 2.30 15.06
N ASP A 134 24.57 1.54 15.79
CA ASP A 134 25.84 2.04 16.29
C ASP A 134 26.93 1.84 15.22
N HIS A 135 27.39 2.96 14.65
CA HIS A 135 28.52 2.99 13.72
C HIS A 135 29.72 3.75 14.30
N THR A 136 29.80 3.90 15.62
CA THR A 136 30.89 4.61 16.29
C THR A 136 32.23 3.94 16.00
N GLY A 137 33.19 4.69 15.46
CA GLY A 137 34.52 4.18 15.13
C GLY A 137 34.57 3.30 13.87
N HIS A 138 33.49 3.20 13.10
CA HIS A 138 33.47 2.46 11.84
C HIS A 138 33.95 3.32 10.66
N ASP A 139 34.46 2.66 9.61
CA ASP A 139 34.70 3.29 8.30
C ASP A 139 33.38 3.30 7.52
N PHE A 140 32.88 4.50 7.26
CA PHE A 140 31.70 4.72 6.44
C PHE A 140 31.85 5.97 5.58
N ASN A 141 31.05 6.04 4.54
CA ASN A 141 30.81 7.28 3.82
C ASN A 141 29.32 7.52 3.59
N MET A 142 28.96 8.79 3.42
CA MET A 142 27.68 9.20 2.86
C MET A 142 27.89 9.44 1.36
N PHE A 143 26.98 8.95 0.53
CA PHE A 143 27.02 9.15 -0.90
C PHE A 143 25.65 9.56 -1.43
N ARG A 144 25.66 10.35 -2.50
CA ARG A 144 24.44 10.69 -3.24
C ARG A 144 24.20 9.63 -4.31
N SER A 145 23.09 8.93 -4.20
CA SER A 145 22.69 7.88 -5.15
C SER A 145 22.20 8.53 -6.45
N GLU A 146 22.96 8.39 -7.53
CA GLU A 146 22.54 8.87 -8.86
C GLU A 146 21.45 7.98 -9.46
N THR A 147 21.53 6.68 -9.16
CA THR A 147 20.52 5.69 -9.47
C THR A 147 19.59 5.46 -8.27
N GLY A 148 18.44 4.82 -8.47
CA GLY A 148 17.65 4.32 -7.34
C GLY A 148 18.39 3.25 -6.52
N GLY A 149 17.82 2.85 -5.39
CA GLY A 149 18.39 1.83 -4.51
C GLY A 149 17.42 1.41 -3.41
N VAL A 150 17.85 0.44 -2.60
CA VAL A 150 17.08 -0.11 -1.49
C VAL A 150 17.96 -0.22 -0.24
N CYS A 151 17.37 0.00 0.94
CA CYS A 151 18.08 -0.14 2.19
C CYS A 151 18.29 -1.62 2.55
N ASP A 152 19.54 -1.98 2.79
CA ASP A 152 19.95 -3.34 3.16
C ASP A 152 19.88 -3.64 4.66
N CYS A 153 19.42 -2.67 5.48
CA CYS A 153 19.37 -2.85 6.93
C CYS A 153 18.53 -4.08 7.30
N GLY A 154 19.13 -5.00 8.04
CA GLY A 154 18.48 -6.25 8.47
C GLY A 154 18.72 -7.45 7.56
N ASP A 155 19.29 -7.24 6.36
CA ASP A 155 19.65 -8.34 5.46
C ASP A 155 21.00 -8.95 5.87
N THR A 156 20.93 -10.04 6.64
CA THR A 156 22.10 -10.77 7.15
C THR A 156 22.91 -11.47 6.05
N SER A 157 22.47 -11.45 4.79
CA SER A 157 23.26 -11.96 3.67
C SER A 157 24.27 -10.95 3.14
N VAL A 158 24.09 -9.65 3.41
CA VAL A 158 24.94 -8.57 2.87
C VAL A 158 25.59 -7.67 3.93
N MET A 159 25.16 -7.75 5.20
CA MET A 159 25.76 -6.98 6.30
C MET A 159 25.84 -7.74 7.62
N LYS A 160 26.85 -7.39 8.42
CA LYS A 160 27.06 -7.90 9.78
C LYS A 160 25.97 -7.40 10.74
N SER A 161 25.67 -8.19 11.77
CA SER A 161 24.68 -7.88 12.81
C SER A 161 24.91 -6.53 13.49
N ASP A 162 26.16 -6.11 13.63
CA ASP A 162 26.53 -4.89 14.35
C ASP A 162 26.06 -3.63 13.63
N GLY A 163 25.93 -3.68 12.30
CA GLY A 163 25.37 -2.57 11.51
C GLY A 163 23.84 -2.53 11.47
N ILE A 164 23.16 -3.55 11.99
CA ILE A 164 21.70 -3.62 11.92
C ILE A 164 21.11 -2.71 13.01
N CYS A 165 20.25 -1.78 12.60
CA CYS A 165 19.61 -0.84 13.50
C CYS A 165 18.66 -1.54 14.47
N TYR A 166 18.39 -0.92 15.62
CA TYR A 166 17.58 -1.56 16.66
C TYR A 166 16.15 -1.94 16.21
N GLU A 167 15.56 -1.20 15.26
CA GLU A 167 14.23 -1.52 14.69
C GLU A 167 14.22 -2.80 13.83
N HIS A 168 15.32 -3.09 13.12
CA HIS A 168 15.40 -4.24 12.19
C HIS A 168 16.29 -5.36 12.74
N ARG A 169 16.72 -5.25 14.00
CA ARG A 169 17.49 -6.29 14.68
C ARG A 169 16.52 -7.40 15.07
N SER A 170 16.77 -8.63 14.62
CA SER A 170 16.08 -9.80 15.15
C SER A 170 16.29 -9.85 16.67
N THR A 171 15.25 -9.65 17.45
CA THR A 171 15.27 -9.96 18.87
C THR A 171 15.37 -11.48 19.01
N ASN A 172 16.57 -12.01 19.24
CA ASN A 172 16.79 -13.39 19.68
C ASN A 172 16.31 -13.59 21.13
N ASN A 173 15.08 -13.17 21.45
CA ASN A 173 14.43 -13.61 22.68
C ASN A 173 13.77 -14.96 22.39
N SER A 174 14.56 -16.01 22.52
CA SER A 174 14.15 -17.41 22.55
C SER A 174 13.26 -17.79 23.74
N ASN A 175 12.66 -16.83 24.48
CA ASN A 175 11.77 -17.08 25.63
C ASN A 175 10.70 -15.99 25.82
N GLY A 176 10.01 -15.59 24.76
CA GLY A 176 8.83 -14.73 24.89
C GLY A 176 8.14 -14.60 23.56
N SER A 177 6.89 -15.05 23.50
CA SER A 177 5.95 -14.91 22.37
C SER A 177 6.31 -13.68 21.52
N PHE A 178 6.79 -13.93 20.29
CA PHE A 178 6.69 -12.90 19.26
C PHE A 178 5.22 -12.49 19.27
N ASN A 179 4.92 -11.19 19.24
CA ASN A 179 3.59 -10.73 18.82
C ASN A 179 3.33 -11.05 17.32
N SER A 180 3.80 -12.20 16.83
CA SER A 180 3.27 -12.90 15.65
C SER A 180 1.78 -13.24 15.81
N ASP A 181 1.23 -13.09 17.02
CA ASP A 181 -0.19 -13.31 17.32
C ASP A 181 -1.11 -12.24 16.71
N LYS A 182 -0.59 -11.14 16.14
CA LYS A 182 -1.38 -10.18 15.35
C LYS A 182 -1.13 -10.37 13.85
N GLN A 183 -1.71 -11.45 13.32
CA GLN A 183 -1.91 -11.60 11.88
C GLN A 183 -2.56 -10.31 11.33
N SER A 184 -2.09 -9.83 10.17
CA SER A 184 -2.76 -8.72 9.50
C SER A 184 -4.23 -9.06 9.23
N PRO A 185 -5.16 -8.09 9.29
CA PRO A 185 -6.57 -8.35 9.00
C PRO A 185 -6.71 -8.97 7.61
N ALA A 186 -7.50 -10.05 7.50
CA ALA A 186 -7.69 -10.79 6.24
C ALA A 186 -8.35 -9.93 5.13
N ASP A 187 -8.97 -8.83 5.52
CA ASP A 187 -9.61 -7.84 4.65
C ASP A 187 -8.69 -6.69 4.24
N LEU A 188 -7.47 -6.58 4.81
CA LEU A 188 -6.55 -5.47 4.57
C LEU A 188 -6.25 -5.24 3.09
N LEU A 189 -6.11 -6.32 2.31
CA LEU A 189 -5.81 -6.25 0.88
C LEU A 189 -7.04 -6.37 -0.02
N ARG A 190 -8.23 -6.71 0.51
CA ARG A 190 -9.41 -6.99 -0.30
C ARG A 190 -9.84 -5.82 -1.17
N ILE A 191 -9.73 -4.61 -0.63
CA ILE A 191 -10.05 -3.39 -1.38
C ILE A 191 -9.02 -3.17 -2.50
N ALA A 192 -7.73 -3.38 -2.21
CA ALA A 192 -6.66 -3.28 -3.20
C ALA A 192 -6.83 -4.32 -4.32
N ASP A 193 -7.18 -5.57 -4.00
CA ASP A 193 -7.42 -6.64 -4.97
C ASP A 193 -8.50 -6.28 -5.99
N LYS A 194 -9.48 -5.46 -5.60
CA LYS A 194 -10.55 -4.99 -6.49
C LYS A 194 -10.20 -3.71 -7.25
N ILE A 195 -9.38 -2.84 -6.67
CA ILE A 195 -8.95 -1.56 -7.27
C ILE A 195 -7.87 -1.79 -8.34
N MET A 196 -6.85 -2.58 -8.03
CA MET A 196 -5.66 -2.75 -8.87
C MET A 196 -5.97 -3.20 -10.31
N PRO A 197 -6.78 -4.26 -10.56
CA PRO A 197 -7.08 -4.67 -11.94
C PRO A 197 -7.82 -3.58 -12.72
N ARG A 198 -8.76 -2.85 -12.09
CA ARG A 198 -9.50 -1.76 -12.74
C ARG A 198 -8.61 -0.56 -13.04
N LEU A 199 -7.75 -0.19 -12.10
CA LEU A 199 -6.76 0.88 -12.28
C LEU A 199 -5.80 0.55 -13.43
N MET A 200 -5.31 -0.71 -13.49
CA MET A 200 -4.46 -1.17 -14.59
C MET A 200 -5.18 -1.12 -15.93
N LEU A 201 -6.44 -1.58 -16.00
CA LEU A 201 -7.23 -1.51 -17.23
C LEU A 201 -7.45 -0.06 -17.69
N ARG A 202 -7.76 0.85 -16.77
CA ARG A 202 -7.91 2.28 -17.07
C ARG A 202 -6.60 2.90 -17.54
N LEU A 203 -5.47 2.59 -16.89
CA LEU A 203 -4.15 3.04 -17.32
C LEU A 203 -3.83 2.55 -18.74
N LEU A 204 -4.11 1.27 -19.03
CA LEU A 204 -3.90 0.71 -20.37
C LEU A 204 -4.76 1.41 -21.43
N GLN A 205 -6.02 1.71 -21.14
CA GLN A 205 -6.90 2.45 -22.06
C GLN A 205 -6.43 3.90 -22.26
N TYR A 206 -6.03 4.58 -21.18
CA TYR A 206 -5.46 5.92 -21.25
C TYR A 206 -4.21 5.96 -22.15
N LEU A 207 -3.27 5.03 -21.95
CA LEU A 207 -2.06 4.92 -22.77
C LEU A 207 -2.37 4.59 -24.24
N ARG A 208 -3.38 3.75 -24.52
CA ARG A 208 -3.85 3.48 -25.89
C ARG A 208 -4.41 4.74 -26.55
N ASN A 209 -5.21 5.52 -25.84
CA ASN A 209 -5.83 6.73 -26.38
C ASN A 209 -4.79 7.83 -26.68
N ILE A 210 -3.77 8.00 -25.81
CA ILE A 210 -2.64 8.89 -26.08
C ILE A 210 -1.92 8.46 -27.35
N ARG A 211 -1.61 7.15 -27.48
CA ARG A 211 -0.90 6.63 -28.64
C ARG A 211 -1.65 6.94 -29.94
N ILE A 212 -2.96 6.70 -29.97
CA ILE A 212 -3.81 6.99 -31.14
C ILE A 212 -3.81 8.49 -31.45
N SER A 213 -3.91 9.35 -30.43
CA SER A 213 -3.93 10.80 -30.59
C SER A 213 -2.59 11.39 -31.05
N SER A 214 -1.47 10.71 -30.77
CA SER A 214 -0.12 11.14 -31.19
C SER A 214 0.25 10.73 -32.63
N THR A 215 -0.57 9.91 -33.28
CA THR A 215 -0.37 9.42 -34.65
C THR A 215 -1.16 10.18 -35.73
N TYR A 216 -1.91 11.21 -35.33
CA TYR A 216 -2.60 12.17 -36.20
C TYR A 216 -2.15 13.58 -35.85
#